data_AF-A0A928MJW0-F1
#
_entry.id   AF-A0A928MJW0-F1
#
_cell.length_a   1.000
_cell.length_b   1.000
_cell.length_c   1.000
_cell.angle_alpha   90.00
_cell.angle_beta   90.00
_cell.angle_gamma   90.00
#
_symmetry.space_group_name_H-M   'P 1'
#
loop_
_entity.id
_entity.type
_entity.pdbx_description
1 polymer ?
#
loop_
_entity_poly.entity_id
_entity_poly.type
_entity_poly.pdbx_seq_one_letter_code
_entity_poly.pdbx_strand_id
1 'polypeptide(L)'
;MDYKRTIRRAAVFNFIIALLALIGAVQHWGRDGLGMLQYYTYQSNMMLLWACAVGLYYDIRILTGRGHFVPSWALVLKYLAVCTVVMTFAVVVLVLAPMIGFPAGYMRLLFSAAQMNHHLWCPLLGLFSLLHVDKPDLGDRRLPLWAASLTLLYAVLATACNVLGIIDGPYPFLRVTRQPLGVTILWYIALLGLAYLLAWLVWRRLRATAHRRVPSPAVDESPGWSADGFIVDQDCFSTRRYRTLSADNNSCGPIAAFNLRHACGHDVDFADVLAEMEGMHLLNIPGPTYMRVMRKYMTKHLPGWREAKGREAGFRDAQGCTMAVFRYWQDRVPHFVACVRQQGGRYRFFNVKENMTDHIMTLDDYRRDCCCEGPVDVLYWEETK
;
A
#
# COMPACT_ATOMS: atom_id res chain seq x y z
N MET A 1 20.71 3.94 2.68
CA MET A 1 20.00 4.45 3.87
C MET A 1 19.44 3.22 4.60
N ASP A 2 19.85 2.94 5.83
CA ASP A 2 19.48 1.70 6.53
C ASP A 2 17.97 1.62 6.77
N TYR A 3 17.31 0.65 6.13
CA TYR A 3 15.87 0.40 6.24
C TYR A 3 15.43 0.21 7.69
N LYS A 4 16.23 -0.49 8.52
CA LYS A 4 15.93 -0.70 9.94
C LYS A 4 15.93 0.61 10.73
N ARG A 5 16.77 1.58 10.36
CA ARG A 5 16.79 2.92 10.97
C ARG A 5 15.51 3.70 10.66
N THR A 6 14.99 3.58 9.43
CA THR A 6 13.70 4.19 9.04
C THR A 6 12.55 3.55 9.82
N ILE A 7 12.49 2.22 9.88
CA ILE A 7 11.46 1.49 10.64
C ILE A 7 11.51 1.80 12.13
N ARG A 8 12.70 1.93 12.73
CA ARG A 8 12.82 2.34 14.14
C ARG A 8 12.22 3.71 14.39
N ARG A 9 12.43 4.67 13.49
CA ARG A 9 11.81 6.00 13.58
C ARG A 9 10.30 5.92 13.41
N ALA A 10 9.82 5.15 12.42
CA ALA A 10 8.39 4.93 12.20
C ALA A 10 7.71 4.34 13.44
N ALA A 11 8.34 3.35 14.08
CA ALA A 11 7.87 2.74 15.32
C ALA A 11 7.70 3.77 16.46
N VAL A 12 8.69 4.65 16.64
CA VAL A 12 8.63 5.71 17.66
C VAL A 12 7.48 6.67 17.38
N PHE A 13 7.34 7.14 16.13
CA PHE A 13 6.23 8.02 15.77
C PHE A 13 4.86 7.34 15.92
N ASN A 14 4.73 6.10 15.44
CA ASN A 14 3.51 5.31 15.58
C ASN A 14 3.13 5.11 17.05
N PHE A 15 4.10 4.80 17.92
CA PHE A 15 3.87 4.67 19.34
C PHE A 15 3.43 5.99 19.99
N ILE A 16 4.15 7.09 19.74
CA ILE A 16 3.83 8.41 20.32
C ILE A 16 2.44 8.87 19.87
N ILE A 17 2.13 8.79 18.58
CA ILE A 17 0.84 9.22 18.03
C ILE A 17 -0.29 8.37 18.62
N ALA A 18 -0.12 7.04 18.67
CA ALA A 18 -1.09 6.15 19.28
C ALA A 18 -1.31 6.48 20.76
N LEU A 19 -0.24 6.72 21.52
CA LEU A 19 -0.35 7.09 22.93
C LEU A 19 -1.12 8.40 23.13
N LEU A 20 -0.80 9.45 22.36
CA LEU A 20 -1.48 10.74 22.45
C LEU A 20 -2.96 10.63 22.05
N ALA A 21 -3.26 9.89 20.98
CA ALA A 21 -4.63 9.65 20.55
C ALA A 21 -5.43 8.88 21.61
N LEU A 22 -4.81 7.90 22.27
CA LEU A 22 -5.41 7.14 23.37
C LEU A 22 -5.65 8.01 24.61
N ILE A 23 -4.68 8.82 25.02
CA ILE A 23 -4.83 9.74 26.16
C ILE A 23 -6.01 10.69 25.91
N GLY A 24 -6.08 11.31 24.73
CA GLY A 24 -7.23 12.14 24.37
C GLY A 24 -8.55 11.36 24.41
N ALA A 25 -8.58 10.14 23.85
CA ALA A 25 -9.80 9.31 23.86
C ALA A 25 -10.26 8.97 25.29
N VAL A 26 -9.35 8.65 26.20
CA VAL A 26 -9.68 8.36 27.62
C VAL A 26 -10.21 9.61 28.32
N GLN A 27 -9.60 10.77 28.10
CA GLN A 27 -10.06 12.05 28.68
C GLN A 27 -11.49 12.39 28.23
N HIS A 28 -11.80 12.17 26.95
CA HIS A 28 -13.13 12.42 26.41
C HIS A 28 -14.15 11.37 26.80
N TRP A 29 -13.76 10.09 26.89
CA TRP A 29 -14.62 9.05 27.43
C TRP A 29 -15.06 9.37 28.86
N GLY A 30 -14.14 9.80 29.72
CA GLY A 30 -14.45 10.16 31.10
C GLY A 30 -15.41 11.35 31.24
N ARG A 31 -15.47 12.24 30.23
CA ARG A 31 -16.32 13.43 30.22
C ARG A 31 -17.66 13.20 29.53
N ASP A 32 -17.64 12.60 28.35
CA ASP A 32 -18.75 12.58 27.40
C ASP A 32 -19.28 11.15 27.12
N GLY A 33 -18.63 10.10 27.64
CA GLY A 33 -19.00 8.70 27.42
C GLY A 33 -19.10 8.33 25.93
N LEU A 34 -20.12 7.54 25.56
CA LEU A 34 -20.42 7.24 24.15
C LEU A 34 -20.84 8.49 23.35
N GLY A 35 -21.27 9.55 24.04
CA GLY A 35 -21.56 10.86 23.45
C GLY A 35 -20.33 11.53 22.84
N MET A 36 -19.11 11.01 23.02
CA MET A 36 -17.98 11.46 22.21
C MET A 36 -18.15 11.06 20.74
N LEU A 37 -18.75 9.91 20.41
CA LEU A 37 -18.74 9.37 19.03
C LEU A 37 -19.48 10.24 18.01
N GLN A 38 -20.30 11.20 18.43
CA GLN A 38 -20.94 12.17 17.54
C GLN A 38 -19.95 13.19 16.95
N TYR A 39 -18.79 13.44 17.56
CA TYR A 39 -17.83 14.42 17.02
C TYR A 39 -16.79 13.77 16.09
N TYR A 40 -16.62 14.36 14.90
CA TYR A 40 -15.63 13.94 13.89
C TYR A 40 -14.20 13.93 14.42
N THR A 41 -13.87 14.88 15.31
CA THR A 41 -12.57 14.96 15.97
C THR A 41 -12.17 13.62 16.60
N TYR A 42 -13.09 12.97 17.33
CA TYR A 42 -12.76 11.70 17.98
C TYR A 42 -12.71 10.55 17.00
N GLN A 43 -13.65 10.48 16.05
CA GLN A 43 -13.66 9.43 15.04
C GLN A 43 -12.35 9.42 14.22
N SER A 44 -11.91 10.61 13.77
CA SER A 44 -10.65 10.75 13.02
C SER A 44 -9.42 10.40 13.86
N ASN A 45 -9.37 10.82 15.13
CA ASN A 45 -8.25 10.47 16.02
C ASN A 45 -8.24 8.98 16.43
N MET A 46 -9.41 8.34 16.57
CA MET A 46 -9.51 6.89 16.76
C MET A 46 -9.03 6.14 15.53
N MET A 47 -9.38 6.62 14.32
CA MET A 47 -8.87 6.04 13.08
C MET A 47 -7.34 6.15 13.01
N LEU A 48 -6.77 7.29 13.44
CA LEU A 48 -5.32 7.47 13.53
C LEU A 48 -4.67 6.55 14.57
N LEU A 49 -5.27 6.41 15.75
CA LEU A 49 -4.84 5.45 16.77
C LEU A 49 -4.74 4.04 16.20
N TRP A 50 -5.79 3.56 15.53
CA TRP A 50 -5.81 2.25 14.89
C TRP A 50 -4.76 2.12 13.80
N ALA A 51 -4.64 3.11 12.91
CA ALA A 51 -3.65 3.10 11.85
C ALA A 51 -2.21 3.04 12.39
N CYS A 52 -1.91 3.81 13.44
CA CYS A 52 -0.61 3.80 14.10
C CYS A 52 -0.36 2.51 14.89
N ALA A 53 -1.37 1.91 15.51
CA ALA A 53 -1.24 0.61 16.18
C ALA A 53 -0.93 -0.52 15.16
N VAL A 54 -1.61 -0.52 14.02
CA VAL A 54 -1.33 -1.45 12.90
C VAL A 54 0.08 -1.23 12.37
N GLY A 55 0.48 0.03 12.14
CA GLY A 55 1.83 0.37 11.72
C GLY A 55 2.89 -0.13 12.72
N LEU A 56 2.69 0.16 14.00
CA LEU A 56 3.58 -0.25 15.10
C LEU A 56 3.71 -1.78 15.17
N TYR A 57 2.62 -2.52 14.98
CA TYR A 57 2.66 -3.98 14.92
C TYR A 57 3.63 -4.47 13.83
N TYR A 58 3.53 -3.93 12.62
CA TYR A 58 4.43 -4.28 11.52
C TYR A 58 5.86 -3.83 11.78
N ASP A 59 6.05 -2.62 12.32
CA ASP A 59 7.38 -2.11 12.67
C ASP A 59 8.07 -3.03 13.68
N ILE A 60 7.37 -3.46 14.75
CA ILE A 60 7.91 -4.38 15.76
C ILE A 60 8.25 -5.73 15.13
N ARG A 61 7.38 -6.27 14.27
CA ARG A 61 7.66 -7.52 13.54
C ARG A 61 8.95 -7.40 12.73
N ILE A 62 9.16 -6.28 12.03
CA ILE A 62 10.40 -6.05 11.25
C ILE A 62 11.62 -5.93 12.18
N LEU A 63 11.52 -5.12 13.24
CA LEU A 63 12.63 -4.89 14.17
C LEU A 63 13.04 -6.16 14.93
N THR A 64 12.09 -7.07 15.20
CA THR A 64 12.34 -8.36 15.85
C THR A 64 12.72 -9.48 14.87
N GLY A 65 12.91 -9.16 13.59
CA GLY A 65 13.26 -10.16 12.57
C GLY A 65 12.15 -11.16 12.28
N ARG A 66 10.88 -10.82 12.57
CA ARG A 66 9.67 -11.63 12.28
C ARG A 66 8.84 -11.07 11.11
N GLY A 67 9.27 -9.97 10.50
CA GLY A 67 8.61 -9.31 9.37
C GLY A 67 9.63 -8.64 8.44
N HIS A 68 9.21 -8.29 7.22
CA HIS A 68 10.10 -7.89 6.12
C HIS A 68 9.82 -6.47 5.67
N PHE A 69 8.53 -6.14 5.56
CA PHE A 69 8.07 -4.83 5.13
C PHE A 69 6.72 -4.52 5.76
N VAL A 70 6.43 -3.22 5.87
CA VAL A 70 5.10 -2.74 6.26
C VAL A 70 4.20 -2.90 5.03
N PRO A 71 3.11 -3.66 5.11
CA PRO A 71 2.26 -3.89 3.96
C PRO A 71 1.54 -2.59 3.59
N SER A 72 1.38 -2.38 2.30
CA SER A 72 1.04 -1.04 1.84
C SER A 72 -0.41 -0.66 2.06
N TRP A 73 -1.29 -1.63 2.34
CA TRP A 73 -2.63 -1.33 2.84
C TRP A 73 -2.59 -0.64 4.21
N ALA A 74 -1.59 -0.96 5.06
CA ALA A 74 -1.41 -0.30 6.34
C ALA A 74 -0.90 1.14 6.17
N LEU A 75 -0.07 1.37 5.15
CA LEU A 75 0.38 2.71 4.76
C LEU A 75 -0.76 3.53 4.14
N VAL A 76 -1.62 2.91 3.33
CA VAL A 76 -2.85 3.53 2.82
C VAL A 76 -3.80 3.87 3.98
N LEU A 77 -3.99 2.95 4.93
CA LEU A 77 -4.81 3.20 6.12
C LEU A 77 -4.28 4.40 6.91
N LYS A 78 -2.95 4.49 7.12
CA LYS A 78 -2.32 5.64 7.77
C LYS A 78 -2.50 6.93 6.96
N TYR A 79 -2.36 6.89 5.64
CA TYR A 79 -2.65 8.04 4.77
C TYR A 79 -4.10 8.54 4.95
N LEU A 80 -5.08 7.63 4.89
CA LEU A 80 -6.49 7.96 5.06
C LEU A 80 -6.73 8.60 6.44
N ALA A 81 -6.23 7.97 7.51
CA ALA A 81 -6.35 8.46 8.87
C ALA A 81 -5.72 9.85 9.05
N VAL A 82 -4.48 10.05 8.56
CA VAL A 82 -3.79 11.34 8.60
C VAL A 82 -4.59 12.43 7.88
N CYS A 83 -5.16 12.14 6.70
CA CYS A 83 -5.99 13.11 5.99
C CYS A 83 -7.22 13.52 6.82
N THR A 84 -7.86 12.59 7.53
CA THR A 84 -9.00 12.92 8.39
C THR A 84 -8.62 13.82 9.57
N VAL A 85 -7.50 13.58 10.26
CA VAL A 85 -7.06 14.43 11.38
C VAL A 85 -6.49 15.78 10.91
N VAL A 86 -5.92 15.85 9.71
CA VAL A 86 -5.52 17.12 9.08
C VAL A 86 -6.74 17.96 8.73
N MET A 87 -7.82 17.33 8.24
CA MET A 87 -9.11 17.99 8.05
C MET A 87 -9.66 18.52 9.38
N THR A 88 -9.62 17.71 10.45
CA THR A 88 -10.01 18.14 11.80
C THR A 88 -9.23 19.38 12.25
N PHE A 89 -7.89 19.37 12.12
CA PHE A 89 -7.05 20.52 12.44
C PHE A 89 -7.43 21.77 11.62
N ALA A 90 -7.62 21.60 10.31
CA ALA A 90 -7.98 22.71 9.42
C ALA A 90 -9.33 23.33 9.81
N VAL A 91 -10.35 22.52 10.10
CA VAL A 91 -11.65 23.02 10.56
C VAL A 91 -11.52 23.75 11.91
N VAL A 92 -10.72 23.23 12.84
CA VAL A 92 -10.47 23.91 14.12
C VAL A 92 -9.84 25.28 13.91
N VAL A 93 -8.78 25.37 13.10
CA VAL A 93 -8.01 26.60 12.90
C VAL A 93 -8.73 27.63 12.03
N LEU A 94 -9.42 27.18 10.98
CA LEU A 94 -10.00 28.05 9.95
C LEU A 94 -11.48 28.37 10.19
N VAL A 95 -12.19 27.55 10.97
CA VAL A 95 -13.64 27.69 11.17
C VAL A 95 -13.98 27.83 12.65
N LEU A 96 -13.75 26.79 13.45
CA LEU A 96 -14.29 26.74 14.81
C LEU A 96 -13.63 27.74 15.76
N ALA A 97 -12.29 27.88 15.74
CA ALA A 97 -11.60 28.84 16.60
C ALA A 97 -11.95 30.30 16.24
N PRO A 98 -11.96 30.72 14.96
CA PRO A 98 -12.46 32.04 14.56
C PRO A 98 -13.89 32.32 15.00
N MET A 99 -14.79 31.33 14.91
CA MET A 99 -16.19 31.50 15.35
C MET A 99 -16.34 31.73 16.85
N ILE A 100 -15.41 31.21 17.67
CA ILE A 100 -15.39 31.48 19.12
C ILE A 100 -14.74 32.84 19.42
N GLY A 101 -13.83 33.32 18.57
CA GLY A 101 -13.18 34.63 18.67
C GLY A 101 -11.72 34.57 19.12
N PHE A 102 -10.95 35.59 18.75
CA PHE A 102 -9.52 35.70 19.08
C PHE A 102 -9.30 36.42 20.42
N PRO A 103 -8.37 35.95 21.29
CA PRO A 103 -7.54 34.74 21.19
C PRO A 103 -8.19 33.49 21.83
N ALA A 104 -9.32 33.66 22.53
CA ALA A 104 -9.92 32.65 23.40
C ALA A 104 -10.28 31.34 22.67
N GLY A 105 -10.79 31.43 21.43
CA GLY A 105 -11.15 30.28 20.62
C GLY A 105 -9.96 29.37 20.32
N TYR A 106 -8.83 29.95 19.94
CA TYR A 106 -7.58 29.21 19.70
C TYR A 106 -7.04 28.59 20.98
N MET A 107 -7.03 29.34 22.09
CA MET A 107 -6.57 28.81 23.38
C MET A 107 -7.42 27.62 23.83
N ARG A 108 -8.74 27.75 23.72
CA ARG A 108 -9.67 26.69 24.11
C ARG A 108 -9.54 25.46 23.22
N LEU A 109 -9.49 25.63 21.89
CA LEU A 109 -9.56 24.49 20.97
C LEU A 109 -8.21 23.85 20.67
N LEU A 110 -7.08 24.55 20.81
CA LEU A 110 -5.75 23.98 20.53
C LEU A 110 -4.96 23.63 21.79
N PHE A 111 -5.20 24.30 22.91
CA PHE A 111 -4.32 24.23 24.08
C PHE A 111 -5.02 23.77 25.37
N SER A 112 -6.33 23.51 25.35
CA SER A 112 -6.97 22.85 26.50
C SER A 112 -6.61 21.37 26.56
N ALA A 113 -6.53 20.81 27.77
CA ALA A 113 -5.92 19.50 28.04
C ALA A 113 -6.27 18.40 27.03
N ALA A 114 -7.54 18.07 26.88
CA ALA A 114 -7.98 16.98 26.00
C ALA A 114 -7.90 17.35 24.50
N GLN A 115 -8.13 18.62 24.19
CA GLN A 115 -8.10 19.13 22.82
C GLN A 115 -6.70 19.23 22.26
N MET A 116 -5.68 19.48 23.10
CA MET A 116 -4.30 19.59 22.66
C MET A 116 -3.80 18.31 21.98
N ASN A 117 -4.26 17.13 22.43
CA ASN A 117 -3.91 15.87 21.79
C ASN A 117 -4.59 15.72 20.42
N HIS A 118 -5.92 15.89 20.36
CA HIS A 118 -6.72 15.55 19.18
C HIS A 118 -6.83 16.67 18.13
N HIS A 119 -6.66 17.93 18.52
CA HIS A 119 -6.67 19.06 17.61
C HIS A 119 -5.26 19.53 17.22
N LEU A 120 -4.23 19.33 18.04
CA LEU A 120 -2.89 19.86 17.76
C LEU A 120 -1.86 18.76 17.51
N TRP A 121 -1.53 17.95 18.51
CA TRP A 121 -0.39 17.03 18.40
C TRP A 121 -0.61 15.88 17.43
N CYS A 122 -1.75 15.19 17.48
CA CYS A 122 -2.02 14.07 16.59
C CYS A 122 -2.03 14.47 15.10
N PRO A 123 -2.70 15.56 14.69
CA PRO A 123 -2.62 16.05 13.31
C PRO A 123 -1.19 16.40 12.86
N LEU A 124 -0.44 17.15 13.68
CA LEU A 124 0.91 17.61 13.32
C LEU A 124 1.91 16.45 13.24
N LEU A 125 1.92 15.56 14.24
CA LEU A 125 2.81 14.41 14.28
C LEU A 125 2.42 13.36 13.24
N GLY A 126 1.13 13.12 13.02
CA GLY A 126 0.63 12.24 11.97
C GLY A 126 1.05 12.68 10.59
N LEU A 127 0.86 13.97 10.27
CA LEU A 127 1.31 14.56 9.01
C LEU A 127 2.83 14.51 8.86
N PHE A 128 3.57 14.89 9.91
CA PHE A 128 5.03 14.86 9.89
C PHE A 128 5.56 13.44 9.66
N SER A 129 5.06 12.46 10.42
CA SER A 129 5.41 11.05 10.28
C SER A 129 5.20 10.60 8.84
N LEU A 130 4.01 10.82 8.28
CA LEU A 130 3.67 10.35 6.95
C LEU A 130 4.58 10.96 5.87
N LEU A 131 4.81 12.28 5.92
CA LEU A 131 5.57 13.00 4.90
C LEU A 131 7.10 12.87 5.04
N HIS A 132 7.62 12.64 6.25
CA HIS A 132 9.06 12.74 6.52
C HIS A 132 9.69 11.44 7.03
N VAL A 133 8.91 10.55 7.62
CA VAL A 133 9.38 9.29 8.20
C VAL A 133 8.93 8.12 7.35
N ASP A 134 7.62 7.93 7.20
CA ASP A 134 7.05 6.78 6.48
C ASP A 134 7.28 6.90 4.97
N LYS A 135 7.07 8.11 4.42
CA LYS A 135 7.20 8.43 2.98
C LYS A 135 6.68 7.32 2.07
N PRO A 136 5.44 6.83 2.28
CA PRO A 136 4.91 5.78 1.45
C PRO A 136 4.82 6.29 0.03
N ASP A 137 5.26 5.47 -0.92
CA ASP A 137 4.93 5.69 -2.30
C ASP A 137 3.49 5.19 -2.50
N LEU A 138 2.59 6.08 -2.89
CA LEU A 138 1.15 5.81 -2.99
C LEU A 138 0.71 6.14 -4.41
N GLY A 139 0.69 5.12 -5.28
CA GLY A 139 0.46 5.29 -6.71
C GLY A 139 -0.98 5.59 -7.13
N ASP A 140 -1.96 5.24 -6.29
CA ASP A 140 -3.38 5.38 -6.61
C ASP A 140 -3.86 6.85 -6.56
N ARG A 141 -4.20 7.40 -7.73
CA ARG A 141 -4.73 8.77 -7.87
C ARG A 141 -6.10 8.96 -7.22
N ARG A 142 -6.80 7.88 -6.86
CA ARG A 142 -8.11 7.92 -6.21
C ARG A 142 -8.02 8.07 -4.69
N LEU A 143 -6.83 7.94 -4.09
CA LEU A 143 -6.65 8.06 -2.64
C LEU A 143 -7.17 9.37 -2.02
N PRO A 144 -6.97 10.55 -2.64
CA PRO A 144 -7.58 11.77 -2.14
C PRO A 144 -9.12 11.73 -2.12
N LEU A 145 -9.74 11.09 -3.11
CA LEU A 145 -11.19 10.87 -3.12
C LEU A 145 -11.61 9.94 -1.99
N TRP A 146 -10.90 8.82 -1.79
CA TRP A 146 -11.19 7.91 -0.68
C TRP A 146 -11.07 8.58 0.69
N ALA A 147 -10.07 9.43 0.90
CA ALA A 147 -9.92 10.19 2.13
C ALA A 147 -11.10 11.17 2.34
N ALA A 148 -11.49 11.91 1.30
CA ALA A 148 -12.64 12.81 1.36
C ALA A 148 -13.96 12.07 1.59
N SER A 149 -14.11 10.85 1.05
CA SER A 149 -15.28 10.00 1.26
C SER A 149 -15.49 9.61 2.72
N LEU A 150 -14.43 9.53 3.54
CA LEU A 150 -14.57 9.29 4.98
C LEU A 150 -15.20 10.49 5.70
N THR A 151 -14.81 11.71 5.30
CA THR A 151 -15.46 12.94 5.78
C THR A 151 -16.91 13.02 5.33
N LEU A 152 -17.19 12.66 4.08
CA LEU A 152 -18.55 12.58 3.54
C LEU A 152 -19.40 11.57 4.30
N LEU A 153 -18.87 10.38 4.59
CA LEU A 153 -19.58 9.35 5.34
C LEU A 153 -20.01 9.87 6.71
N TYR A 154 -19.10 10.52 7.44
CA TYR A 154 -19.45 11.17 8.70
C TYR A 154 -20.53 12.23 8.51
N ALA A 155 -20.38 13.11 7.52
CA ALA A 155 -21.34 14.18 7.26
C ALA A 155 -22.74 13.61 6.99
N VAL A 156 -22.86 12.58 6.14
CA VAL A 156 -24.13 11.91 5.84
C VAL A 156 -24.77 11.33 7.11
N LEU A 157 -24.00 10.58 7.91
CA LEU A 157 -24.50 9.95 9.13
C LEU A 157 -24.94 10.99 10.17
N ALA A 158 -24.13 12.01 10.43
CA ALA A 158 -24.47 13.07 11.38
C ALA A 158 -25.69 13.88 10.92
N THR A 159 -25.83 14.09 9.62
CA THR A 159 -26.97 14.80 9.02
C THR A 159 -28.25 14.00 9.14
N ALA A 160 -28.21 12.70 8.84
CA ALA A 160 -29.35 11.81 9.06
C ALA A 160 -29.78 11.84 10.54
N CYS A 161 -28.83 11.71 11.47
CA CYS A 161 -29.12 11.82 12.90
C CYS A 161 -29.71 13.18 13.29
N ASN A 162 -29.26 14.28 12.67
CA ASN A 162 -29.81 15.61 12.95
C ASN A 162 -31.23 15.79 12.41
N VAL A 163 -31.50 15.33 11.19
CA VAL A 163 -32.85 15.35 10.58
C VAL A 163 -33.83 14.50 11.39
N LEU A 164 -33.38 13.35 11.90
CA LEU A 164 -34.18 12.47 12.76
C LEU A 164 -34.30 12.97 14.21
N GLY A 165 -33.67 14.10 14.57
CA GLY A 165 -33.72 14.65 15.92
C GLY A 165 -32.93 13.85 16.98
N ILE A 166 -32.09 12.91 16.55
CA ILE A 166 -31.22 12.11 17.45
C ILE A 166 -30.12 12.99 18.05
N ILE A 167 -29.59 13.94 17.27
CA ILE A 167 -28.57 14.89 17.71
C ILE A 167 -28.91 16.31 17.23
N ASP A 168 -28.51 17.36 17.97
CA ASP A 168 -28.67 18.76 17.54
C ASP A 168 -27.72 19.15 16.38
N GLY A 169 -26.66 18.36 16.18
CA GLY A 169 -25.55 18.71 15.30
C GLY A 169 -24.33 19.14 16.13
N PRO A 170 -23.23 18.36 16.14
CA PRO A 170 -22.07 18.59 17.01
C PRO A 170 -21.24 19.82 16.59
N TYR A 171 -21.47 20.31 15.37
CA TYR A 171 -20.84 21.50 14.81
C TYR A 171 -21.91 22.42 14.21
N PRO A 172 -21.67 23.75 14.16
CA PRO A 172 -22.64 24.70 13.62
C PRO A 172 -23.14 24.33 12.21
N PHE A 173 -22.21 23.89 11.34
CA PHE A 173 -22.50 23.49 9.97
C PHE A 173 -23.24 22.15 9.83
N LEU A 174 -23.46 21.41 10.92
CA LEU A 174 -24.26 20.18 10.95
C LEU A 174 -25.64 20.36 11.63
N ARG A 175 -25.99 21.58 12.03
CA ARG A 175 -27.33 21.89 12.56
C ARG A 175 -28.31 22.13 11.40
N VAL A 176 -28.46 21.14 10.52
CA VAL A 176 -29.15 21.29 9.23
C VAL A 176 -30.64 21.61 9.36
N THR A 177 -31.27 21.20 10.46
CA THR A 177 -32.67 21.54 10.78
C THR A 177 -32.85 22.96 11.33
N ARG A 178 -31.75 23.63 11.69
CA ARG A 178 -31.74 24.97 12.31
C ARG A 178 -31.02 26.02 11.47
N GLN A 179 -30.75 25.74 10.20
CA GLN A 179 -30.13 26.70 9.28
C GLN A 179 -30.76 26.59 7.88
N PRO A 180 -30.74 27.67 7.07
CA PRO A 180 -31.26 27.62 5.71
C PRO A 180 -30.56 26.55 4.86
N LEU A 181 -31.32 25.89 3.97
CA LEU A 181 -30.79 24.82 3.10
C LEU A 181 -29.56 25.28 2.30
N GLY A 182 -29.59 26.50 1.76
CA GLY A 182 -28.46 27.06 1.00
C GLY A 182 -27.17 27.17 1.84
N VAL A 183 -27.27 27.46 3.14
CA VAL A 183 -26.13 27.52 4.06
C VAL A 183 -25.57 26.11 4.30
N THR A 184 -26.44 25.11 4.49
CA THR A 184 -26.02 23.70 4.58
C THR A 184 -25.26 23.25 3.33
N ILE A 185 -25.80 23.54 2.15
CA ILE A 185 -25.18 23.18 0.86
C ILE A 185 -23.80 23.84 0.74
N LEU A 186 -23.70 25.13 1.04
CA LEU A 186 -22.43 25.86 1.00
C LEU A 186 -21.38 25.24 1.93
N TRP A 187 -21.78 24.87 3.16
CA TRP A 187 -20.89 24.20 4.10
C TRP A 187 -20.37 22.86 3.57
N TYR A 188 -21.22 22.04 2.97
CA TYR A 188 -20.78 20.76 2.41
C TYR A 188 -19.83 20.93 1.24
N ILE A 189 -20.12 21.85 0.32
CA ILE A 189 -19.21 22.15 -0.80
C ILE A 189 -17.86 22.61 -0.26
N ALA A 190 -17.86 23.55 0.69
CA ALA A 190 -16.63 24.10 1.26
C ALA A 190 -15.82 23.04 2.03
N LEU A 191 -16.45 22.28 2.92
CA LEU A 191 -15.75 21.34 3.79
C LEU A 191 -15.32 20.07 3.05
N LEU A 192 -16.12 19.54 2.12
CA LEU A 192 -15.71 18.40 1.30
C LEU A 192 -14.65 18.80 0.28
N GLY A 193 -14.76 20.00 -0.30
CA GLY A 193 -13.73 20.58 -1.14
C GLY A 193 -12.40 20.76 -0.40
N LEU A 194 -12.45 21.27 0.84
CA LEU A 194 -11.28 21.38 1.71
C LEU A 194 -10.69 20.00 2.07
N ALA A 195 -11.52 19.03 2.44
CA ALA A 195 -11.07 17.68 2.76
C ALA A 195 -10.34 17.03 1.57
N TYR A 196 -10.91 17.14 0.36
CA TYR A 196 -10.27 16.67 -0.86
C TYR A 196 -8.96 17.42 -1.17
N LEU A 197 -8.98 18.76 -1.08
CA LEU A 197 -7.80 19.59 -1.34
C LEU A 197 -6.64 19.22 -0.40
N LEU A 198 -6.89 19.09 0.89
CA LEU A 198 -5.88 18.71 1.88
C LEU A 198 -5.34 17.31 1.59
N ALA A 199 -6.21 16.32 1.35
CA ALA A 199 -5.81 14.96 1.01
C ALA A 199 -4.99 14.90 -0.29
N TRP A 200 -5.37 15.69 -1.30
CA TRP A 200 -4.65 15.82 -2.56
C TRP A 200 -3.28 16.47 -2.37
N LEU A 201 -3.17 17.52 -1.54
CA LEU A 201 -1.90 18.16 -1.22
C LEU A 201 -0.92 17.19 -0.54
N VAL A 202 -1.40 16.41 0.44
CA VAL A 202 -0.61 15.37 1.11
C VAL A 202 -0.16 14.31 0.10
N TRP A 203 -1.08 13.78 -0.70
CA TRP A 203 -0.79 12.78 -1.73
C TRP A 203 0.22 13.30 -2.77
N ARG A 204 0.05 14.53 -3.26
CA ARG A 204 0.95 15.17 -4.22
C ARG A 204 2.36 15.32 -3.66
N ARG A 205 2.49 15.68 -2.38
CA ARG A 205 3.79 15.78 -1.70
C ARG A 205 4.48 14.43 -1.60
N LEU A 206 3.76 13.37 -1.22
CA LEU A 206 4.28 12.00 -1.20
C LEU A 206 4.75 11.55 -2.59
N ARG A 207 3.97 11.85 -3.63
CA ARG A 207 4.30 11.53 -5.03
C ARG A 207 5.53 12.28 -5.54
N ALA A 208 5.65 13.57 -5.22
CA ALA A 208 6.79 14.38 -5.63
C ALA A 208 8.11 13.88 -5.02
N THR A 209 8.06 13.37 -3.79
CA THR A 209 9.21 12.71 -3.16
C THR A 209 9.50 11.33 -3.76
N ALA A 210 8.48 10.62 -4.24
CA ALA A 210 8.64 9.32 -4.90
C ALA A 210 9.29 9.43 -6.29
N HIS A 211 8.87 10.40 -7.12
CA HIS A 211 9.36 10.57 -8.51
C HIS A 211 10.78 11.15 -8.64
N ARG A 212 11.38 11.70 -7.58
CA ARG A 212 12.76 12.23 -7.60
C ARG A 212 13.86 11.15 -7.55
N ARG A 213 13.54 9.88 -7.82
CA ARG A 213 14.53 8.80 -7.90
C ARG A 213 14.45 8.08 -9.25
N VAL A 214 15.49 8.39 -10.03
CA VAL A 214 16.05 7.74 -11.23
C VAL A 214 15.31 7.99 -12.57
N PRO A 215 15.94 8.69 -13.54
CA PRO A 215 15.47 8.76 -14.92
C PRO A 215 15.74 7.45 -15.67
N SER A 216 14.90 7.13 -16.65
CA SER A 216 15.11 5.97 -17.54
C SER A 216 16.40 6.14 -18.36
N PRO A 217 17.31 5.16 -18.38
CA PRO A 217 18.42 5.13 -19.30
C PRO A 217 17.88 4.78 -20.68
N ALA A 218 18.56 5.30 -21.69
CA ALA A 218 18.35 4.90 -23.07
C ALA A 218 18.56 3.38 -23.20
N VAL A 219 17.76 2.76 -24.05
CA VAL A 219 17.92 1.37 -24.47
C VAL A 219 19.24 1.30 -25.22
N ASP A 220 20.30 0.94 -24.51
CA ASP A 220 21.56 0.55 -25.11
C ASP A 220 22.06 -0.70 -24.38
N GLU A 221 22.51 -1.68 -25.16
CA GLU A 221 22.91 -3.05 -24.84
C GLU A 221 23.11 -3.35 -23.35
N SER A 222 22.04 -3.76 -22.64
CA SER A 222 22.14 -4.09 -21.22
C SER A 222 22.43 -5.59 -21.02
N PRO A 223 23.36 -5.98 -20.12
CA PRO A 223 23.77 -7.37 -19.88
C PRO A 223 22.69 -8.34 -19.37
N GLY A 224 21.44 -7.88 -19.18
CA GLY A 224 20.35 -8.67 -18.61
C GLY A 224 19.44 -9.40 -19.59
N TRP A 225 19.75 -9.39 -20.89
CA TRP A 225 19.02 -10.12 -21.93
C TRP A 225 19.89 -11.24 -22.51
N SER A 226 19.31 -12.41 -22.73
CA SER A 226 19.97 -13.48 -23.49
C SER A 226 19.90 -13.21 -25.00
N ALA A 227 20.79 -13.85 -25.77
CA ALA A 227 20.84 -13.71 -27.22
C ALA A 227 19.54 -14.09 -27.95
N ASP A 228 18.73 -14.94 -27.32
CA ASP A 228 17.42 -15.38 -27.82
C ASP A 228 16.23 -14.59 -27.22
N GLY A 229 16.50 -13.44 -26.58
CA GLY A 229 15.48 -12.46 -26.21
C GLY A 229 14.80 -12.69 -24.86
N PHE A 230 15.33 -13.56 -24.01
CA PHE A 230 14.82 -13.74 -22.65
C PHE A 230 15.49 -12.75 -21.69
N ILE A 231 14.74 -12.32 -20.67
CA ILE A 231 15.28 -11.57 -19.55
C ILE A 231 15.92 -12.57 -18.57
N VAL A 232 17.21 -12.44 -18.35
CA VAL A 232 17.99 -13.34 -17.47
C VAL A 232 18.46 -12.65 -16.19
N ASP A 233 18.57 -11.33 -16.20
CA ASP A 233 18.96 -10.53 -15.04
C ASP A 233 18.01 -9.32 -14.89
N GLN A 234 17.49 -9.16 -13.68
CA GLN A 234 16.52 -8.12 -13.33
C GLN A 234 17.17 -6.77 -13.03
N ASP A 235 18.49 -6.72 -12.78
CA ASP A 235 19.22 -5.50 -12.43
C ASP A 235 19.27 -4.49 -13.59
N CYS A 236 19.08 -4.97 -14.83
CA CYS A 236 18.89 -4.13 -16.01
C CYS A 236 17.63 -3.25 -15.93
N PHE A 237 16.71 -3.52 -14.99
CA PHE A 237 15.52 -2.71 -14.73
C PHE A 237 15.60 -1.85 -13.46
N SER A 238 16.80 -1.62 -12.91
CA SER A 238 17.02 -0.73 -11.75
C SER A 238 16.51 0.71 -11.92
N THR A 239 16.21 1.09 -13.15
CA THR A 239 15.72 2.42 -13.53
C THR A 239 14.22 2.45 -13.86
N ARG A 240 13.59 1.27 -13.95
CA ARG A 240 12.14 1.12 -14.07
C ARG A 240 11.55 0.87 -12.69
N ARG A 241 10.24 1.11 -12.53
CA ARG A 241 9.51 0.75 -11.33
C ARG A 241 8.45 -0.27 -11.65
N TYR A 242 8.23 -1.18 -10.72
CA TYR A 242 7.04 -2.02 -10.72
C TYR A 242 6.31 -1.80 -9.40
N ARG A 243 5.10 -1.23 -9.50
CA ARG A 243 4.38 -0.62 -8.37
C ARG A 243 5.24 0.50 -7.78
N THR A 244 5.71 0.37 -6.54
CA THR A 244 6.47 1.44 -5.87
C THR A 244 7.92 1.10 -5.58
N LEU A 245 8.31 -0.11 -5.91
CA LEU A 245 9.67 -0.56 -5.72
C LEU A 245 10.37 -0.49 -7.06
N SER A 246 11.68 -0.30 -7.00
CA SER A 246 12.54 -0.41 -8.17
C SER A 246 12.37 -1.80 -8.77
N ALA A 247 12.31 -1.88 -10.11
CA ALA A 247 11.97 -3.11 -10.80
C ALA A 247 13.09 -4.14 -10.65
N ASP A 248 14.36 -3.75 -10.52
CA ASP A 248 15.46 -4.62 -10.09
C ASP A 248 15.16 -5.46 -8.83
N ASN A 249 14.36 -4.94 -7.90
CA ASN A 249 14.06 -5.59 -6.63
C ASN A 249 12.65 -6.21 -6.57
N ASN A 250 11.80 -5.96 -7.57
CA ASN A 250 10.37 -6.26 -7.49
C ASN A 250 9.74 -6.82 -8.77
N SER A 251 10.51 -6.95 -9.85
CA SER A 251 10.01 -7.37 -11.16
C SER A 251 10.12 -8.87 -11.44
N CYS A 252 10.58 -9.69 -10.48
CA CYS A 252 10.68 -11.15 -10.67
C CYS A 252 9.36 -11.79 -11.16
N GLY A 253 8.20 -11.26 -10.73
CA GLY A 253 6.89 -11.66 -11.25
C GLY A 253 6.69 -11.27 -12.72
N PRO A 254 6.68 -9.97 -13.09
CA PRO A 254 6.63 -9.54 -14.49
C PRO A 254 7.65 -10.20 -15.41
N ILE A 255 8.89 -10.37 -14.96
CA ILE A 255 9.96 -11.03 -15.73
C ILE A 255 9.59 -12.48 -16.01
N ALA A 256 9.17 -13.22 -14.98
CA ALA A 256 8.71 -14.58 -15.15
C ALA A 256 7.53 -14.67 -16.13
N ALA A 257 6.57 -13.74 -16.05
CA ALA A 257 5.43 -13.68 -16.95
C ALA A 257 5.82 -13.36 -18.40
N PHE A 258 6.76 -12.43 -18.59
CA PHE A 258 7.31 -12.07 -19.89
C PHE A 258 8.03 -13.26 -20.54
N ASN A 259 8.97 -13.88 -19.83
CA ASN A 259 9.76 -15.01 -20.34
C ASN A 259 8.87 -16.18 -20.74
N LEU A 260 7.81 -16.45 -19.98
CA LEU A 260 6.84 -17.50 -20.34
C LEU A 260 6.08 -17.16 -21.64
N ARG A 261 5.62 -15.92 -21.82
CA ARG A 261 4.95 -15.52 -23.06
C ARG A 261 5.91 -15.55 -24.26
N HIS A 262 7.14 -15.08 -24.08
CA HIS A 262 8.19 -15.12 -25.10
C HIS A 262 8.52 -16.56 -25.52
N ALA A 263 8.61 -17.50 -24.57
CA ALA A 263 8.80 -18.92 -24.87
C ALA A 263 7.65 -19.56 -25.66
N CYS A 264 6.43 -19.02 -25.59
CA CYS A 264 5.32 -19.43 -26.44
C CYS A 264 5.33 -18.77 -27.82
N GLY A 265 6.36 -18.01 -28.17
CA GLY A 265 6.46 -17.29 -29.45
C GLY A 265 5.54 -16.08 -29.56
N HIS A 266 5.01 -15.58 -28.45
CA HIS A 266 4.21 -14.35 -28.46
C HIS A 266 5.13 -13.14 -28.62
N ASP A 267 4.81 -12.25 -29.57
CA ASP A 267 5.41 -10.93 -29.67
C ASP A 267 4.89 -10.06 -28.51
N VAL A 268 5.77 -9.75 -27.55
CA VAL A 268 5.40 -9.07 -26.30
C VAL A 268 6.50 -8.13 -25.86
N ASP A 269 6.16 -6.89 -25.51
CA ASP A 269 7.08 -5.95 -24.86
C ASP A 269 7.00 -6.09 -23.34
N PHE A 270 8.15 -6.14 -22.66
CA PHE A 270 8.22 -6.18 -21.21
C PHE A 270 7.53 -4.99 -20.52
N ALA A 271 7.56 -3.79 -21.12
CA ALA A 271 6.87 -2.62 -20.61
C ALA A 271 5.35 -2.84 -20.54
N ASP A 272 4.77 -3.50 -21.55
CA ASP A 272 3.34 -3.81 -21.59
C ASP A 272 2.97 -4.87 -20.55
N VAL A 273 3.79 -5.93 -20.40
CA VAL A 273 3.62 -6.92 -19.32
C VAL A 273 3.60 -6.24 -17.96
N LEU A 274 4.55 -5.34 -17.73
CA LEU A 274 4.72 -4.63 -16.48
C LEU A 274 3.51 -3.74 -16.16
N ALA A 275 3.07 -2.93 -17.13
CA ALA A 275 1.91 -2.04 -16.99
C ALA A 275 0.60 -2.81 -16.79
N GLU A 276 0.42 -3.91 -17.52
CA GLU A 276 -0.80 -4.70 -17.43
C GLU A 276 -0.88 -5.45 -16.10
N MET A 277 0.20 -6.11 -15.68
CA MET A 277 0.25 -6.78 -14.38
C MET A 277 0.06 -5.78 -13.23
N GLU A 278 0.61 -4.56 -13.34
CA GLU A 278 0.35 -3.49 -12.37
C GLU A 278 -1.15 -3.16 -12.27
N GLY A 279 -1.83 -3.02 -13.41
CA GLY A 279 -3.28 -2.78 -13.46
C GLY A 279 -4.16 -3.92 -12.95
N MET A 280 -3.61 -5.13 -12.78
CA MET A 280 -4.34 -6.29 -12.28
C MET A 280 -4.39 -6.42 -10.75
N HIS A 281 -3.63 -5.61 -10.01
CA HIS A 281 -3.67 -5.61 -8.54
C HIS A 281 -4.98 -5.02 -8.01
N LEU A 282 -5.53 -5.64 -6.96
CA LEU A 282 -6.69 -5.11 -6.26
C LEU A 282 -6.25 -3.91 -5.41
N LEU A 283 -6.68 -2.71 -5.83
CA LEU A 283 -6.18 -1.41 -5.38
C LEU A 283 -4.70 -1.23 -5.79
N ASN A 284 -4.31 0.00 -6.16
CA ASN A 284 -2.90 0.35 -6.45
C ASN A 284 -2.07 0.44 -5.15
N ILE A 285 -2.30 -0.53 -4.25
CA ILE A 285 -1.54 -0.80 -3.04
C ILE A 285 -0.13 -1.17 -3.51
N PRO A 286 0.93 -0.66 -2.88
CA PRO A 286 2.30 -1.07 -3.19
C PRO A 286 2.70 -2.50 -2.76
N GLY A 287 3.73 -3.13 -3.36
CA GLY A 287 4.28 -4.43 -2.91
C GLY A 287 4.74 -5.39 -4.03
N PRO A 288 5.09 -6.65 -3.73
CA PRO A 288 5.49 -7.66 -4.72
C PRO A 288 4.31 -8.26 -5.49
N THR A 289 4.59 -8.90 -6.62
CA THR A 289 3.56 -9.61 -7.39
C THR A 289 2.87 -10.64 -6.51
N TYR A 290 1.54 -10.55 -6.40
CA TYR A 290 0.77 -11.57 -5.71
C TYR A 290 0.51 -12.75 -6.64
N MET A 291 0.48 -13.96 -6.09
CA MET A 291 0.19 -15.17 -6.86
C MET A 291 -1.15 -15.11 -7.60
N ARG A 292 -2.15 -14.42 -7.02
CA ARG A 292 -3.42 -14.14 -7.69
C ARG A 292 -3.29 -13.28 -8.95
N VAL A 293 -2.37 -12.31 -8.96
CA VAL A 293 -2.12 -11.46 -10.13
C VAL A 293 -1.39 -12.24 -11.21
N MET A 294 -0.36 -13.01 -10.83
CA MET A 294 0.32 -13.93 -11.74
C MET A 294 -0.70 -14.90 -12.39
N ARG A 295 -1.57 -15.53 -11.59
CA ARG A 295 -2.63 -16.40 -12.08
C ARG A 295 -3.56 -15.68 -13.06
N LYS A 296 -4.08 -14.51 -12.69
CA LYS A 296 -4.99 -13.73 -13.55
C LYS A 296 -4.34 -13.37 -14.89
N TYR A 297 -3.08 -12.95 -14.85
CA TYR A 297 -2.32 -12.58 -16.04
C TYR A 297 -2.04 -13.80 -16.93
N MET A 298 -1.56 -14.90 -16.35
CA MET A 298 -1.31 -16.15 -17.07
C MET A 298 -2.59 -16.73 -17.69
N THR A 299 -3.69 -16.82 -16.95
CA THR A 299 -4.97 -17.30 -17.48
C THR A 299 -5.51 -16.45 -18.63
N LYS A 300 -5.24 -15.13 -18.62
CA LYS A 300 -5.66 -14.24 -19.69
C LYS A 300 -4.87 -14.47 -20.99
N HIS A 301 -3.56 -14.70 -20.90
CA HIS A 301 -2.66 -14.70 -22.06
C HIS A 301 -2.19 -16.09 -22.51
N LEU A 302 -2.28 -17.09 -21.64
CA LEU A 302 -1.83 -18.46 -21.87
C LEU A 302 -2.83 -19.40 -21.17
N PRO A 303 -4.03 -19.67 -21.71
CA PRO A 303 -5.01 -20.51 -21.03
C PRO A 303 -4.50 -21.95 -20.80
N GLY A 304 -5.00 -22.62 -19.77
CA GLY A 304 -4.65 -24.03 -19.45
C GLY A 304 -3.72 -24.23 -18.25
N TRP A 305 -3.34 -23.18 -17.53
CA TRP A 305 -2.55 -23.32 -16.29
C TRP A 305 -3.30 -24.05 -15.18
N ARG A 306 -2.57 -24.92 -14.49
CA ARG A 306 -2.99 -25.56 -13.24
C ARG A 306 -2.15 -25.00 -12.09
N GLU A 307 -2.69 -25.08 -10.87
CA GLU A 307 -2.02 -24.59 -9.66
C GLU A 307 -1.86 -25.71 -8.64
N ALA A 308 -0.64 -25.90 -8.16
CA ALA A 308 -0.34 -26.74 -7.02
C ALA A 308 0.17 -25.88 -5.86
N LYS A 309 -0.37 -26.11 -4.66
CA LYS A 309 0.02 -25.40 -3.43
C LYS A 309 0.84 -26.30 -2.53
N GLY A 310 1.94 -25.77 -2.02
CA GLY A 310 2.84 -26.49 -1.14
C GLY A 310 3.96 -27.18 -1.91
N ARG A 311 5.13 -27.28 -1.27
CA ARG A 311 6.39 -27.69 -1.89
C ARG A 311 6.29 -29.07 -2.56
N GLU A 312 5.87 -30.08 -1.83
CA GLU A 312 5.80 -31.46 -2.36
C GLU A 312 4.86 -31.59 -3.55
N ALA A 313 3.64 -31.05 -3.44
CA ALA A 313 2.66 -31.08 -4.52
C ALA A 313 3.14 -30.26 -5.73
N GLY A 314 3.74 -29.09 -5.49
CA GLY A 314 4.26 -28.22 -6.54
C GLY A 314 5.33 -28.88 -7.40
N PHE A 315 6.32 -29.52 -6.78
CA PHE A 315 7.39 -30.21 -7.51
C PHE A 315 6.91 -31.48 -8.20
N ARG A 316 6.07 -32.28 -7.52
CA ARG A 316 5.49 -33.49 -8.12
C ARG A 316 4.65 -33.17 -9.34
N ASP A 317 3.77 -32.17 -9.25
CA ASP A 317 2.81 -31.86 -10.31
C ASP A 317 3.44 -31.07 -11.47
N ALA A 318 4.50 -30.30 -11.22
CA ALA A 318 5.25 -29.62 -12.28
C ALA A 318 6.21 -30.54 -13.05
N GLN A 319 6.43 -31.76 -12.57
CA GLN A 319 7.38 -32.69 -13.16
C GLN A 319 6.87 -33.18 -14.52
N GLY A 320 7.65 -32.93 -15.57
CA GLY A 320 7.29 -33.28 -16.95
C GLY A 320 6.48 -32.20 -17.70
N CYS A 321 6.02 -31.16 -17.01
CA CYS A 321 5.30 -30.04 -17.63
C CYS A 321 6.20 -29.27 -18.60
N THR A 322 5.57 -28.66 -19.61
CA THR A 322 6.26 -27.86 -20.63
C THR A 322 6.80 -26.56 -20.01
N MET A 323 6.04 -25.93 -19.12
CA MET A 323 6.40 -24.65 -18.52
C MET A 323 5.88 -24.55 -17.08
N ALA A 324 6.61 -23.85 -16.22
CA ALA A 324 6.17 -23.60 -14.85
C ALA A 324 6.64 -22.24 -14.32
N VAL A 325 5.88 -21.68 -13.38
CA VAL A 325 6.27 -20.53 -12.56
C VAL A 325 6.21 -20.93 -11.09
N PHE A 326 7.34 -20.80 -10.41
CA PHE A 326 7.50 -21.11 -9.00
C PHE A 326 7.50 -19.82 -8.22
N ARG A 327 6.63 -19.74 -7.21
CA ARG A 327 6.70 -18.72 -6.17
C ARG A 327 7.30 -19.35 -4.92
N TYR A 328 8.46 -18.85 -4.50
CA TYR A 328 9.10 -19.27 -3.25
C TYR A 328 9.45 -18.04 -2.40
N TRP A 329 9.99 -18.29 -1.21
CA TRP A 329 10.34 -17.23 -0.27
C TRP A 329 11.85 -17.22 -0.04
N GLN A 330 12.51 -16.12 -0.41
CA GLN A 330 13.93 -15.89 -0.14
C GLN A 330 14.06 -14.69 0.80
N ASP A 331 14.72 -14.87 1.95
CA ASP A 331 14.77 -13.87 3.03
C ASP A 331 13.38 -13.33 3.39
N ARG A 332 12.37 -14.19 3.22
CA ARG A 332 10.92 -13.96 3.40
C ARG A 332 10.35 -12.81 2.54
N VAL A 333 10.96 -12.57 1.39
CA VAL A 333 10.38 -11.87 0.24
C VAL A 333 9.88 -12.91 -0.76
N PRO A 334 8.66 -12.78 -1.32
CA PRO A 334 8.20 -13.70 -2.34
C PRO A 334 8.97 -13.44 -3.64
N HIS A 335 9.65 -14.47 -4.14
CA HIS A 335 10.36 -14.45 -5.41
C HIS A 335 9.66 -15.35 -6.43
N PHE A 336 9.78 -14.98 -7.70
CA PHE A 336 9.24 -15.75 -8.82
C PHE A 336 10.37 -16.19 -9.74
N VAL A 337 10.34 -17.47 -10.10
CA VAL A 337 11.21 -18.07 -11.11
C VAL A 337 10.32 -18.76 -12.13
N ALA A 338 10.57 -18.48 -13.41
CA ALA A 338 9.96 -19.21 -14.51
C ALA A 338 10.93 -20.29 -15.00
N CYS A 339 10.39 -21.39 -15.50
CA CYS A 339 11.17 -22.34 -16.27
C CYS A 339 10.39 -22.89 -17.46
N VAL A 340 11.15 -23.32 -18.47
CA VAL A 340 10.65 -23.93 -19.69
C VAL A 340 11.42 -25.22 -19.94
N ARG A 341 10.71 -26.28 -20.29
CA ARG A 341 11.28 -27.59 -20.57
C ARG A 341 12.01 -27.56 -21.91
N GLN A 342 13.23 -28.08 -21.92
CA GLN A 342 14.07 -28.24 -23.10
C GLN A 342 14.14 -29.71 -23.53
N GLN A 343 14.74 -29.96 -24.70
CA GLN A 343 15.02 -31.31 -25.17
C GLN A 343 15.88 -32.09 -24.16
N GLY A 344 15.65 -33.40 -24.06
CA GLY A 344 16.36 -34.26 -23.11
C GLY A 344 15.86 -34.19 -21.66
N GLY A 345 14.68 -33.60 -21.42
CA GLY A 345 14.05 -33.57 -20.10
C GLY A 345 14.66 -32.55 -19.13
N ARG A 346 15.53 -31.66 -19.62
CA ARG A 346 16.10 -30.55 -18.86
C ARG A 346 15.13 -29.37 -18.82
N TYR A 347 15.36 -28.46 -17.89
CA TYR A 347 14.64 -27.19 -17.78
C TYR A 347 15.62 -26.04 -17.88
N ARG A 348 15.24 -25.01 -18.63
CA ARG A 348 15.89 -23.70 -18.56
C ARG A 348 15.14 -22.85 -17.57
N PHE A 349 15.83 -22.40 -16.53
CA PHE A 349 15.27 -21.50 -15.54
C PHE A 349 15.67 -20.06 -15.84
N PHE A 350 14.77 -19.13 -15.53
CA PHE A 350 14.98 -17.71 -15.71
C PHE A 350 14.92 -16.99 -14.36
N ASN A 351 15.81 -16.01 -14.18
CA ASN A 351 15.91 -15.20 -12.96
C ASN A 351 16.20 -16.02 -11.68
N VAL A 352 16.98 -17.10 -11.85
CA VAL A 352 17.62 -17.85 -10.75
C VAL A 352 18.86 -17.07 -10.34
N LYS A 353 19.07 -16.93 -9.02
CA LYS A 353 20.20 -16.26 -8.35
C LYS A 353 21.46 -16.13 -9.23
N GLU A 354 22.01 -14.91 -9.33
CA GLU A 354 23.18 -14.59 -10.17
C GLU A 354 24.28 -15.68 -10.03
N ASN A 355 24.79 -16.14 -11.18
CA ASN A 355 25.82 -17.18 -11.34
C ASN A 355 25.36 -18.65 -11.19
N MET A 356 24.05 -18.94 -11.11
CA MET A 356 23.56 -20.35 -10.99
C MET A 356 22.71 -20.84 -12.16
N THR A 357 22.46 -20.03 -13.19
CA THR A 357 21.58 -20.39 -14.32
C THR A 357 22.02 -21.62 -15.10
N ASP A 358 23.33 -21.88 -15.19
CA ASP A 358 23.87 -23.02 -15.96
C ASP A 358 24.01 -24.31 -15.13
N HIS A 359 23.90 -24.21 -13.80
CA HIS A 359 24.04 -25.35 -12.89
C HIS A 359 22.71 -26.04 -12.56
N ILE A 360 21.58 -25.39 -12.82
CA ILE A 360 20.25 -25.90 -12.52
C ILE A 360 19.57 -26.35 -13.80
N MET A 361 19.68 -27.64 -14.07
CA MET A 361 19.18 -28.25 -15.30
C MET A 361 17.92 -29.10 -15.08
N THR A 362 17.59 -29.41 -13.82
CA THR A 362 16.42 -30.22 -13.46
C THR A 362 15.61 -29.58 -12.34
N LEU A 363 14.35 -29.99 -12.19
CA LEU A 363 13.51 -29.58 -11.06
C LEU A 363 14.06 -30.08 -9.72
N ASP A 364 14.79 -31.20 -9.71
CA ASP A 364 15.41 -31.76 -8.50
C ASP A 364 16.62 -30.94 -8.06
N ASP A 365 17.44 -30.45 -9.00
CA ASP A 365 18.53 -29.51 -8.71
C ASP A 365 17.95 -28.21 -8.15
N TYR A 366 16.91 -27.68 -8.80
CA TYR A 366 16.23 -26.46 -8.34
C TYR A 366 15.62 -26.62 -6.93
N ARG A 367 14.99 -27.76 -6.67
CA ARG A 367 14.41 -28.11 -5.37
C ARG A 367 15.45 -28.13 -4.26
N ARG A 368 16.66 -28.62 -4.57
CA ARG A 368 17.78 -28.79 -3.63
C ARG A 368 18.52 -27.48 -3.38
N ASP A 369 18.82 -26.74 -4.44
CA ASP A 369 19.84 -25.69 -4.40
C ASP A 369 19.26 -24.27 -4.33
N CYS A 370 18.00 -24.07 -4.73
CA CYS A 370 17.38 -22.72 -4.78
C CYS A 370 16.18 -22.53 -3.86
N CYS A 371 15.43 -23.59 -3.56
CA CYS A 371 14.27 -23.49 -2.69
C CYS A 371 14.66 -23.49 -1.21
N CYS A 372 14.80 -22.30 -0.63
CA CYS A 372 14.77 -22.10 0.82
C CYS A 372 13.49 -22.72 1.39
N GLU A 373 13.53 -23.25 2.61
CA GLU A 373 12.56 -24.15 3.29
C GLU A 373 11.08 -23.68 3.42
N GLY A 374 10.64 -22.67 2.65
CA GLY A 374 9.28 -22.11 2.68
C GLY A 374 8.26 -22.79 1.75
N PRO A 375 6.99 -22.38 1.85
CA PRO A 375 5.93 -22.87 0.97
C PRO A 375 6.18 -22.42 -0.48
N VAL A 376 6.12 -23.38 -1.39
CA VAL A 376 6.23 -23.15 -2.84
C VAL A 376 4.84 -23.31 -3.44
N ASP A 377 4.37 -22.27 -4.11
CA ASP A 377 3.19 -22.37 -4.98
C ASP A 377 3.65 -22.41 -6.42
N VAL A 378 3.04 -23.26 -7.22
CA VAL A 378 3.44 -23.47 -8.61
C VAL A 378 2.24 -23.30 -9.53
N LEU A 379 2.39 -22.47 -10.57
CA LEU A 379 1.56 -22.61 -11.76
C LEU A 379 2.34 -23.40 -12.78
N TYR A 380 1.72 -24.42 -13.34
CA TYR A 380 2.33 -25.23 -14.40
C TYR A 380 1.37 -25.35 -15.57
N TRP A 381 1.95 -25.46 -16.75
CA TRP A 381 1.25 -25.63 -18.01
C TRP A 381 1.79 -26.87 -18.72
N GLU A 382 0.86 -27.71 -19.12
CA GLU A 382 1.12 -28.90 -19.92
C GLU A 382 0.32 -28.76 -21.20
N GLU A 383 0.97 -28.95 -22.34
CA GLU A 383 0.30 -29.00 -23.62
C GLU A 383 -0.67 -30.17 -23.58
N THR A 384 -1.97 -29.87 -23.68
CA THR A 384 -2.98 -30.92 -23.75
C THR A 384 -2.75 -31.64 -25.06
N LYS A 385 -2.34 -32.92 -24.97
CA LYS A 385 -2.16 -33.79 -26.13
C LYS A 385 -3.40 -33.85 -27.01
#